data_AF-A0A2W2DPM8-F1
#
_entry.id   AF-A0A2W2DPM8-F1
#
_cell.length_a   1.000
_cell.length_b   1.000
_cell.length_c   1.000
_cell.angle_alpha   90.00
_cell.angle_beta   90.00
_cell.angle_gamma   90.00
#
_symmetry.space_group_name_H-M   'P 1'
#
loop_
_entity.id
_entity.type
_entity.pdbx_description
1 polymer ?
#
loop_
_entity_poly.entity_id
_entity_poly.type
_entity_poly.pdbx_seq_one_letter_code
_entity_poly.pdbx_strand_id
1 'polypeptide(L)'
;MLRANARALNVPAEDLDGYQDAARTTNRQAFRKVNDEAPGFRLPARSGDCSCPVLAVAGENEHDLTKGSPADIAAAFPSGEARLAPGVGHGWNGEKPELFTAMIRARVMGEPLPGELVPV
;
A
#
# COMPACT_ATOMS: atom_id res chain seq x y z
N MET A 1 -8.78 16.14 13.48
CA MET A 1 -8.41 15.47 12.22
C MET A 1 -7.13 14.66 12.37
N LEU A 2 -6.00 15.25 12.80
CA LEU A 2 -4.73 14.52 12.90
C LEU A 2 -4.77 13.23 13.75
N ARG A 3 -5.34 13.28 14.95
CA ARG A 3 -5.55 12.08 15.79
C ARG A 3 -6.50 11.05 15.18
N ALA A 4 -7.47 11.49 14.37
CA ALA A 4 -8.39 10.57 13.69
C ALA A 4 -7.69 9.86 12.54
N ASN A 5 -6.85 10.57 11.78
CA ASN A 5 -6.05 9.99 10.71
C ASN A 5 -4.99 9.02 11.26
N ALA A 6 -4.30 9.36 12.36
CA ALA A 6 -3.35 8.46 13.02
C ALA A 6 -4.01 7.14 13.43
N ARG A 7 -5.25 7.20 13.95
CA ARG A 7 -6.04 6.01 14.28
C ARG A 7 -6.45 5.21 13.04
N ALA A 8 -6.89 5.88 11.98
CA ALA A 8 -7.26 5.22 10.73
C ALA A 8 -6.08 4.50 10.07
N LEU A 9 -4.87 4.99 10.29
CA LEU A 9 -3.62 4.42 9.80
C LEU A 9 -2.96 3.45 10.79
N ASN A 10 -3.60 3.17 11.94
CA ASN A 10 -3.04 2.36 13.03
C ASN A 10 -1.60 2.76 13.40
N VAL A 11 -1.30 4.07 13.43
CA VAL A 11 0.03 4.56 13.76
C VAL A 11 0.42 4.10 15.17
N PRO A 12 1.55 3.40 15.34
CA PRO A 12 2.04 2.97 16.65
C PRO A 12 2.22 4.14 17.61
N ALA A 13 2.08 3.89 18.92
CA ALA A 13 2.12 4.96 19.92
C ALA A 13 3.48 5.66 19.94
N GLU A 14 4.55 4.90 19.73
CA GLU A 14 5.93 5.34 19.61
C GLU A 14 6.17 6.28 18.41
N ASP A 15 5.37 6.16 17.35
CA ASP A 15 5.52 6.94 16.11
C ASP A 15 4.58 8.15 16.03
N LEU A 16 3.71 8.34 17.02
CA LEU A 16 2.69 9.41 17.00
C LEU A 16 3.28 10.81 16.92
N ASP A 17 4.42 11.05 17.58
CA ASP A 17 5.06 12.37 17.56
C ASP A 17 5.65 12.67 16.17
N GLY A 18 6.36 11.71 15.58
CA GLY A 18 6.88 11.82 14.21
C GLY A 18 5.77 12.00 13.17
N TYR A 19 4.66 11.26 13.32
CA TYR A 19 3.48 11.43 12.50
C TYR A 19 2.88 12.85 12.61
N GLN A 20 2.82 13.39 13.82
CA GLN A 20 2.29 14.74 14.05
C GLN A 20 3.18 15.81 13.42
N ASP A 21 4.49 15.67 13.55
CA ASP A 21 5.45 16.62 13.00
C ASP A 21 5.43 16.60 11.46
N ALA A 22 5.39 15.41 10.85
CA ALA A 22 5.24 15.26 9.40
C ALA A 22 3.92 15.89 8.88
N ALA A 23 2.83 15.71 9.62
CA ALA A 23 1.56 16.29 9.22
C ALA A 23 1.53 17.82 9.35
N ARG A 24 2.28 18.40 10.30
CA ARG A 24 2.40 19.86 10.47
C ARG A 24 3.18 20.52 9.35
N THR A 25 4.14 19.82 8.74
CA THR A 25 4.93 20.31 7.59
C THR A 25 4.21 20.11 6.25
N THR A 26 3.12 19.34 6.24
CA THR A 26 2.33 19.07 5.04
C THR A 26 1.48 20.30 4.66
N ASN A 27 1.65 20.80 3.43
CA ASN A 27 0.82 21.88 2.91
C ASN A 27 -0.64 21.42 2.72
N ARG A 28 -1.59 22.11 3.38
CA ARG A 28 -3.03 21.75 3.34
C ARG A 28 -3.65 21.80 1.96
N GLN A 29 -3.25 22.75 1.10
CA GLN A 29 -3.76 22.85 -0.26
C GLN A 29 -3.23 21.69 -1.12
N ALA A 30 -1.95 21.36 -0.99
CA ALA A 30 -1.35 20.21 -1.65
C ALA A 30 -2.03 18.90 -1.21
N PHE A 31 -2.22 18.72 0.11
CA PHE A 31 -2.92 17.56 0.65
C PHE A 31 -4.32 17.39 0.04
N ARG A 32 -5.13 18.46 0.01
CA ARG A 32 -6.46 18.41 -0.61
C ARG A 32 -6.40 18.04 -2.08
N LYS A 33 -5.54 18.71 -2.85
CA LYS A 33 -5.41 18.45 -4.29
C LYS A 33 -5.05 17.00 -4.58
N VAL A 34 -4.10 16.42 -3.83
CA VAL A 34 -3.71 15.02 -4.00
C VAL A 34 -4.85 14.06 -3.62
N ASN A 35 -5.59 14.35 -2.55
CA ASN A 35 -6.74 13.53 -2.15
C ASN A 35 -7.90 13.61 -3.16
N ASP A 36 -8.09 14.75 -3.83
CA ASP A 36 -9.09 14.90 -4.89
C ASP A 36 -8.66 14.18 -6.19
N GLU A 37 -7.35 14.08 -6.45
CA GLU A 37 -6.78 13.44 -7.64
C GLU A 37 -6.71 11.91 -7.53
N ALA A 38 -6.36 11.38 -6.36
CA ALA A 38 -6.10 9.95 -6.16
C ALA A 38 -7.24 9.00 -6.61
N PRO A 39 -8.54 9.29 -6.34
CA PRO A 39 -9.65 8.45 -6.81
C PRO A 39 -9.82 8.43 -8.34
N GLY A 40 -9.24 9.42 -9.02
CA GLY A 40 -9.24 9.52 -10.48
C GLY A 40 -8.26 8.57 -11.17
N PHE A 41 -7.38 7.90 -10.43
CA PHE A 41 -6.39 7.00 -11.01
C PHE A 41 -7.03 5.89 -11.85
N ARG A 42 -6.42 5.59 -12.99
CA ARG A 42 -6.75 4.47 -13.86
C ARG A 42 -5.46 3.78 -14.26
N LEU A 43 -5.52 2.45 -14.38
CA LEU A 43 -4.41 1.69 -14.93
C LEU A 43 -4.10 2.19 -16.35
N PRO A 44 -2.81 2.38 -16.69
CA PRO A 44 -2.43 2.77 -18.04
C PRO A 44 -2.98 1.80 -19.09
N ALA A 45 -3.52 2.31 -20.20
CA ALA A 45 -4.08 1.46 -21.27
C ALA A 45 -3.06 0.47 -21.87
N ARG A 46 -1.77 0.75 -21.71
CA ARG A 46 -0.65 -0.05 -22.21
C ARG A 46 0.09 -0.83 -21.11
N SER A 47 -0.54 -1.07 -19.95
CA SER A 47 0.07 -1.89 -18.89
C SER A 47 0.50 -3.28 -19.37
N GLY A 48 -0.23 -3.85 -20.34
CA GLY A 48 0.10 -5.13 -20.99
C GLY A 48 1.42 -5.13 -21.78
N ASP A 49 1.96 -3.97 -22.11
CA ASP A 49 3.25 -3.86 -22.83
C ASP A 49 4.45 -3.81 -21.87
N CYS A 50 4.20 -3.68 -20.56
CA CYS A 50 5.24 -3.54 -19.56
C CYS A 50 5.83 -4.91 -19.18
N SER A 51 7.11 -5.12 -19.46
CA SER A 51 7.81 -6.36 -19.10
C SER A 51 8.30 -6.39 -17.65
N CYS A 52 8.22 -5.27 -16.92
CA CYS A 52 8.63 -5.22 -15.52
C CYS A 52 7.69 -6.08 -14.66
N PRO A 53 8.24 -6.94 -13.79
CA PRO A 53 7.42 -7.66 -12.83
C PRO A 53 6.71 -6.69 -11.87
N VAL A 54 5.38 -6.80 -11.75
CA VAL A 54 4.58 -6.01 -10.80
C VAL A 54 4.10 -6.89 -9.65
N LEU A 55 4.30 -6.43 -8.41
CA LEU A 55 3.73 -7.04 -7.21
C LEU A 55 2.85 -6.00 -6.54
N ALA A 56 1.54 -6.25 -6.49
CA ALA A 56 0.57 -5.39 -5.85
C ALA A 56 0.15 -6.00 -4.50
N VAL A 57 0.27 -5.22 -3.42
CA VAL A 57 -0.04 -5.70 -2.06
C VAL A 57 -0.85 -4.67 -1.30
N ALA A 58 -1.94 -5.11 -0.67
CA ALA A 58 -2.77 -4.31 0.21
C ALA A 58 -2.92 -4.98 1.59
N GLY A 59 -3.33 -4.22 2.61
CA GLY A 59 -3.75 -4.79 3.88
C GLY A 59 -5.08 -5.53 3.75
N GLU A 60 -5.25 -6.64 4.47
CA GLU A 60 -6.49 -7.43 4.49
C GLU A 60 -7.68 -6.65 5.07
N ASN A 61 -7.43 -5.70 5.99
CA ASN A 61 -8.44 -4.89 6.65
C ASN A 61 -8.70 -3.55 5.93
N GLU A 62 -8.25 -3.42 4.68
CA GLU A 62 -8.56 -2.28 3.82
C GLU A 62 -10.05 -2.20 3.46
N HIS A 63 -10.48 -1.01 3.03
CA HIS A 63 -11.78 -0.86 2.38
C HIS A 63 -11.87 -1.78 1.15
N ASP A 64 -13.03 -2.38 0.88
CA ASP A 64 -13.18 -3.43 -0.14
C ASP A 64 -12.68 -3.02 -1.53
N LEU A 65 -12.89 -1.77 -1.93
CA LEU A 65 -12.36 -1.23 -3.18
C LEU A 65 -10.82 -1.26 -3.23
N THR A 66 -10.16 -0.89 -2.14
CA THR A 66 -8.69 -0.92 -2.05
C THR A 66 -8.20 -2.35 -1.97
N LYS A 67 -8.85 -3.20 -1.17
CA LYS A 67 -8.53 -4.63 -1.00
C LYS A 67 -8.66 -5.43 -2.30
N GLY A 68 -9.61 -5.09 -3.17
CA GLY A 68 -9.77 -5.73 -4.48
C GLY A 68 -8.78 -5.24 -5.55
N SER A 69 -8.27 -4.01 -5.40
CA SER A 69 -7.41 -3.40 -6.41
C SER A 69 -6.10 -4.15 -6.74
N PRO A 70 -5.43 -4.88 -5.83
CA PRO A 70 -4.25 -5.67 -6.18
C PRO A 70 -4.49 -6.69 -7.28
N ALA A 71 -5.65 -7.34 -7.29
CA ALA A 71 -6.01 -8.32 -8.31
C ALA A 71 -6.18 -7.65 -9.69
N ASP A 72 -6.89 -6.51 -9.74
CA ASP A 72 -7.05 -5.72 -10.96
C ASP A 72 -5.71 -5.20 -11.50
N ILE A 73 -4.83 -4.75 -10.61
CA ILE A 73 -3.47 -4.32 -10.97
C ILE A 73 -2.71 -5.52 -11.53
N ALA A 74 -2.63 -6.65 -10.83
CA ALA A 74 -1.88 -7.81 -11.27
C ALA A 74 -2.37 -8.33 -12.63
N ALA A 75 -3.68 -8.37 -12.87
CA ALA A 75 -4.26 -8.81 -14.14
C ALA A 75 -3.90 -7.90 -15.34
N ALA A 76 -3.56 -6.64 -15.10
CA ALA A 76 -3.21 -5.69 -16.17
C ALA A 76 -1.76 -5.78 -16.64
N PHE A 77 -0.88 -6.49 -15.91
CA PHE A 77 0.53 -6.64 -16.26
C PHE A 77 0.86 -8.10 -16.60
N PRO A 78 1.69 -8.37 -17.64
CA PRO A 78 2.06 -9.73 -18.04
C PRO A 78 2.71 -10.55 -16.92
N SER A 79 3.49 -9.88 -16.07
CA SER A 79 4.19 -10.47 -14.92
C SER A 79 3.68 -9.87 -13.61
N GLY A 80 2.36 -9.81 -13.46
CA GLY A 80 1.66 -9.30 -12.28
C GLY A 80 1.40 -10.37 -11.23
N GLU A 81 1.60 -10.02 -9.97
CA GLU A 81 1.25 -10.83 -8.80
C GLU A 81 0.52 -9.97 -7.77
N ALA A 82 -0.49 -10.55 -7.11
CA ALA A 82 -1.28 -9.88 -6.08
C ALA A 82 -1.17 -10.62 -4.74
N ARG A 83 -1.04 -9.87 -3.64
CA ARG A 83 -1.04 -10.41 -2.28
C ARG A 83 -1.86 -9.54 -1.32
N LEU A 84 -2.27 -10.11 -0.19
CA LEU A 84 -2.76 -9.39 0.98
C LEU A 84 -1.82 -9.59 2.18
N ALA A 85 -1.58 -8.51 2.92
CA ALA A 85 -0.93 -8.55 4.22
C ALA A 85 -2.01 -8.81 5.31
N PRO A 86 -1.94 -9.94 6.03
CA PRO A 86 -3.05 -10.36 6.89
C PRO A 86 -3.16 -9.49 8.14
N GLY A 87 -4.40 -9.20 8.56
CA GLY A 87 -4.73 -8.52 9.82
C GLY A 87 -4.35 -7.04 9.93
N VAL A 88 -3.98 -6.36 8.84
CA VAL A 88 -3.50 -4.97 8.82
C VAL A 88 -4.23 -4.12 7.77
N GLY A 89 -4.20 -2.79 7.93
CA GLY A 89 -4.99 -1.85 7.13
C GLY A 89 -4.15 -1.00 6.16
N HIS A 90 -4.53 0.27 5.99
CA HIS A 90 -3.91 1.17 5.01
C HIS A 90 -2.43 1.46 5.27
N GLY A 91 -2.05 1.50 6.55
CA GLY A 91 -0.67 1.73 6.99
C GLY A 91 0.13 0.44 7.18
N TRP A 92 -0.20 -0.65 6.47
CA TRP A 92 0.33 -1.98 6.80
C TRP A 92 1.85 -2.09 6.84
N ASN A 93 2.56 -1.25 6.09
CA ASN A 93 4.02 -1.17 6.10
C ASN A 93 4.58 -0.66 7.43
N GLY A 94 3.83 0.17 8.16
CA GLY A 94 4.15 0.58 9.53
C GLY A 94 3.60 -0.39 10.58
N GLU A 95 2.46 -1.04 10.32
CA GLU A 95 1.88 -2.02 11.24
C GLU A 95 2.67 -3.34 11.30
N LYS A 96 3.29 -3.76 10.18
CA LYS A 96 4.14 -4.96 10.06
C LYS A 96 5.43 -4.66 9.29
N PRO A 97 6.35 -3.89 9.87
CA PRO A 97 7.56 -3.44 9.18
C PRO A 97 8.50 -4.58 8.77
N GLU A 98 8.57 -5.65 9.56
CA GLU A 98 9.38 -6.84 9.24
C GLU A 98 8.84 -7.57 8.00
N LEU A 99 7.52 -7.77 7.93
CA LEU A 99 6.87 -8.41 6.79
C LEU A 99 7.04 -7.57 5.52
N PHE A 100 6.82 -6.25 5.63
CA PHE A 100 7.02 -5.32 4.52
C PHE A 100 8.47 -5.38 3.99
N THR A 101 9.45 -5.32 4.90
CA THR A 101 10.87 -5.36 4.55
C THR A 101 11.26 -6.69 3.90
N ALA A 102 10.79 -7.80 4.45
CA ALA A 102 11.03 -9.13 3.89
C ALA A 102 10.41 -9.28 2.49
N MET A 103 9.21 -8.76 2.27
CA MET A 103 8.56 -8.73 0.96
C MET A 103 9.37 -7.93 -0.06
N ILE A 104 9.82 -6.72 0.28
CA ILE A 104 10.62 -5.89 -0.62
C ILE A 104 11.93 -6.60 -0.97
N ARG A 105 12.62 -7.18 0.02
CA ARG A 105 13.84 -7.97 -0.19
C ARG A 105 13.59 -9.13 -1.14
N ALA A 106 12.57 -9.95 -0.87
CA ALA A 106 12.25 -11.10 -1.71
C ALA A 106 11.96 -10.67 -3.14
N ARG A 107 11.18 -9.59 -3.32
CA ARG A 107 10.85 -9.07 -4.65
C ARG A 107 12.07 -8.56 -5.41
N VAL A 108 12.93 -7.78 -4.77
CA VAL A 108 14.13 -7.21 -5.40
C VAL A 108 15.14 -8.32 -5.74
N MET A 109 15.27 -9.33 -4.88
CA MET A 109 16.22 -10.43 -5.06
C MET A 109 15.70 -11.59 -5.93
N GLY A 110 14.42 -11.57 -6.29
CA GLY A 110 13.78 -12.69 -7.02
C GLY A 110 13.62 -13.95 -6.17
N GLU A 111 13.52 -13.80 -4.85
CA GLU A 111 13.32 -14.89 -3.90
C GLU A 111 11.82 -15.13 -3.67
N PRO A 112 11.42 -16.31 -3.14
CA PRO A 112 10.05 -16.56 -2.74
C PRO A 112 9.53 -15.50 -1.76
N LEU A 113 8.30 -15.05 -1.97
CA LEU A 113 7.65 -14.11 -1.05
C LEU A 113 7.44 -14.73 0.34
N PRO A 114 7.41 -13.90 1.40
CA PRO A 114 7.08 -14.36 2.75
C PRO A 114 5.76 -15.15 2.76
N GLY A 115 5.76 -16.34 3.36
CA GLY A 115 4.58 -17.22 3.39
C GLY A 115 3.39 -16.64 4.17
N GLU A 116 3.60 -15.57 4.93
CA GLU A 116 2.55 -14.81 5.60
C GLU A 116 1.69 -13.99 4.62
N LEU A 117 2.20 -13.66 3.44
CA LEU A 117 1.43 -12.93 2.42
C LEU A 117 0.43 -13.86 1.73
N VAL A 118 -0.85 -13.50 1.79
CA VAL A 118 -1.94 -14.31 1.26
C VAL A 118 -2.11 -14.03 -0.23
N PRO A 119 -2.07 -15.05 -1.12
CA PRO A 119 -2.42 -14.86 -2.53
C PRO A 119 -3.89 -14.44 -2.70
N VAL A 120 -4.15 -13.60 -3.69
CA VAL A 120 -5.49 -13.10 -4.07
C VAL A 120 -5.97 -13.78 -5.34
#